data_AF-A0A194UNU9-F1
#
_entry.id   AF-A0A194UNU9-F1
#
_cell.length_a   1.000
_cell.length_b   1.000
_cell.length_c   1.000
_cell.angle_alpha   90.00
_cell.angle_beta   90.00
_cell.angle_gamma   90.00
#
_symmetry.space_group_name_H-M   'P 1'
#
loop_
_entity.id
_entity.type
_entity.pdbx_description
1 polymer ?
#
loop_
_entity_poly.entity_id
_entity_poly.type
_entity_poly.pdbx_seq_one_letter_code
_entity_poly.pdbx_strand_id
1 'polypeptide(L)'
;MIKDITKELNNKTNECALDSLWGSDTQNWKQVDLLDVCLEIMSRVVSRVYVGLPLCRDPAYLSSSTHFAKFILVEALFAQLKPRPLRPLFGPLLASYDWMQFKRMDRCVNPVIRECANKSSPLAMAEGKKDPDEPNDLLQRLMREAYRRNDDPCRPQSHSTKLLAILTWAAIQVQGITIENTLIDIAHAPDSLEIQRQLREEALAAAHRLQAQCQKQTVWYCGYIIKRNG
;
A
#
# COMPACT_ATOMS: atom_id res chain seq x y z
N MET A 1 -6.61 8.12 -12.74
CA MET A 1 -5.88 7.12 -11.92
C MET A 1 -4.85 7.76 -10.98
N ILE A 2 -3.71 8.30 -11.46
CA ILE A 2 -2.70 8.89 -10.55
C ILE A 2 -3.30 10.01 -9.69
N LYS A 3 -4.05 10.95 -10.29
CA LYS A 3 -4.72 12.04 -9.55
C LYS A 3 -5.75 11.53 -8.52
N ASP A 4 -6.46 10.45 -8.83
CA ASP A 4 -7.47 9.87 -7.94
C ASP A 4 -6.82 9.14 -6.76
N ILE A 5 -5.72 8.42 -7.04
CA ILE A 5 -4.87 7.79 -6.02
C ILE A 5 -4.29 8.86 -5.10
N THR A 6 -3.70 9.93 -5.64
CA THR A 6 -3.13 11.03 -4.84
C THR A 6 -4.20 11.70 -3.97
N LYS A 7 -5.40 11.93 -4.49
CA LYS A 7 -6.50 12.54 -3.72
C LYS A 7 -6.99 11.62 -2.59
N GLU A 8 -7.12 10.33 -2.88
CA GLU A 8 -7.58 9.33 -1.90
C GLU A 8 -6.53 9.06 -0.80
N LEU A 9 -5.25 9.02 -1.17
CA LEU A 9 -4.14 8.90 -0.22
C LEU A 9 -4.10 10.11 0.72
N ASN A 10 -4.24 11.32 0.18
CA ASN A 10 -4.16 12.55 0.96
C ASN A 10 -5.34 12.74 1.92
N ASN A 11 -6.57 12.38 1.54
CA ASN A 11 -7.76 12.65 2.35
C ASN A 11 -8.01 11.66 3.50
N LYS A 12 -7.47 10.44 3.47
CA LYS A 12 -7.92 9.37 4.38
C LYS A 12 -6.85 8.46 4.97
N THR A 13 -5.60 8.56 4.52
CA THR A 13 -4.53 7.65 4.94
C THR A 13 -3.51 8.32 5.86
N ASN A 14 -3.35 9.65 5.81
CA ASN A 14 -2.21 10.32 6.43
C ASN A 14 -2.39 10.70 7.91
N GLU A 15 -3.50 11.33 8.31
CA GLU A 15 -3.62 11.86 9.69
C GLU A 15 -3.70 10.73 10.72
N CYS A 16 -4.70 9.83 10.63
CA CYS A 16 -4.83 8.75 11.61
C CYS A 16 -3.67 7.75 11.61
N ALA A 17 -2.95 7.59 10.47
CA ALA A 17 -1.85 6.64 10.43
C ALA A 17 -0.57 7.20 11.04
N LEU A 18 -0.22 8.44 10.72
CA LEU A 18 0.95 9.11 11.29
C LEU A 18 0.77 9.31 12.79
N ASP A 19 -0.41 9.74 13.23
CA ASP A 19 -0.71 9.90 14.66
C ASP A 19 -0.57 8.58 15.43
N SER A 20 -1.01 7.47 14.84
CA SER A 20 -0.88 6.15 15.48
C SER A 20 0.58 5.69 15.60
N LEU A 21 1.47 6.12 14.69
CA LEU A 21 2.85 5.64 14.61
C LEU A 21 3.82 6.56 15.35
N TRP A 22 3.76 7.85 15.07
CA TRP A 22 4.61 8.87 15.69
C TRP A 22 4.07 9.35 17.03
N GLY A 23 2.76 9.19 17.28
CA GLY A 23 2.09 9.79 18.42
C GLY A 23 1.71 11.24 18.13
N SER A 24 0.72 11.73 18.88
CA SER A 24 0.23 13.11 18.78
C SER A 24 0.84 14.04 19.86
N ASP A 25 1.72 13.50 20.70
CA ASP A 25 2.37 14.25 21.77
C ASP A 25 3.51 15.10 21.20
N THR A 26 3.36 16.42 21.31
CA THR A 26 4.36 17.40 20.88
C THR A 26 5.24 17.89 22.02
N GLN A 27 4.97 17.48 23.27
CA GLN A 27 5.68 17.93 24.46
C GLN A 27 6.81 16.98 24.85
N ASN A 28 6.65 15.68 24.61
CA ASN A 28 7.64 14.67 25.00
C ASN A 28 8.30 14.00 23.79
N TRP A 29 9.59 13.72 23.91
CA TRP A 29 10.33 12.95 22.91
C TRP A 29 9.93 11.48 22.94
N LYS A 30 9.64 10.92 21.75
CA LYS A 30 9.40 9.50 21.54
C LYS A 30 10.47 8.93 20.63
N GLN A 31 11.11 7.85 21.07
CA GLN A 31 12.01 7.08 20.20
C GLN A 31 11.18 6.16 19.29
N VAL A 32 11.49 6.16 17.99
CA VAL A 32 10.85 5.30 16.99
C VAL A 32 11.91 4.61 16.14
N ASP A 33 11.63 3.39 15.70
CA ASP A 33 12.40 2.71 14.65
C ASP A 33 11.93 3.27 13.30
N LEU A 34 12.81 4.01 12.62
CA LEU A 34 12.45 4.78 11.43
C LEU A 34 12.04 3.85 10.27
N LEU A 35 12.77 2.76 10.05
CA LEU A 35 12.46 1.79 9.00
C LEU A 35 11.11 1.14 9.27
N ASP A 36 10.84 0.71 10.51
CA ASP A 36 9.57 0.08 10.86
C ASP A 36 8.39 1.03 10.62
N VAL A 37 8.52 2.29 11.02
CA VAL A 37 7.47 3.27 10.77
C VAL A 37 7.29 3.53 9.27
N CYS A 38 8.37 3.70 8.51
CA CYS A 38 8.29 3.91 7.07
C CYS A 38 7.64 2.72 6.35
N LEU A 39 8.01 1.48 6.70
CA LEU A 39 7.39 0.28 6.15
C LEU A 39 5.91 0.17 6.52
N GLU A 40 5.52 0.53 7.74
CA GLU A 40 4.12 0.48 8.15
C GLU A 40 3.26 1.54 7.44
N ILE A 41 3.76 2.77 7.30
CA ILE A 41 3.10 3.82 6.51
C ILE A 41 2.90 3.32 5.07
N MET A 42 3.96 2.77 4.46
CA MET A 42 3.87 2.27 3.09
C MET A 42 2.97 1.04 2.96
N SER A 43 2.92 0.17 3.96
CA SER A 43 1.98 -0.95 4.01
C SER A 43 0.54 -0.48 3.91
N ARG A 44 0.16 0.57 4.65
CA ARG A 44 -1.19 1.15 4.60
C ARG A 44 -1.48 1.82 3.25
N VAL A 45 -0.54 2.61 2.75
CA VAL A 45 -0.64 3.31 1.45
C VAL A 45 -0.77 2.32 0.29
N VAL A 46 0.12 1.34 0.19
CA VAL A 46 0.12 0.32 -0.87
C VAL A 46 -1.14 -0.52 -0.79
N SER A 47 -1.52 -0.97 0.41
CA SER A 47 -2.73 -1.78 0.58
C SER A 47 -3.99 -1.02 0.16
N ARG A 48 -4.08 0.29 0.42
CA ARG A 48 -5.20 1.12 -0.03
C ARG A 48 -5.34 1.13 -1.55
N VAL A 49 -4.22 1.16 -2.27
CA VAL A 49 -4.20 1.17 -3.75
C VAL A 49 -4.40 -0.23 -4.33
N TYR A 50 -3.87 -1.26 -3.68
CA TYR A 50 -3.80 -2.60 -4.26
C TYR A 50 -5.05 -3.43 -3.97
N VAL A 51 -5.58 -3.37 -2.75
CA VAL A 51 -6.72 -4.19 -2.32
C VAL A 51 -7.94 -3.38 -1.91
N GLY A 52 -7.79 -2.06 -1.76
CA GLY A 52 -8.92 -1.19 -1.39
C GLY A 52 -9.42 -1.41 0.04
N LEU A 53 -10.60 -0.86 0.33
CA LEU A 53 -11.30 -1.07 1.60
C LEU A 53 -12.17 -2.34 1.52
N PRO A 54 -12.38 -3.05 2.64
CA PRO A 54 -11.87 -2.75 3.98
C PRO A 54 -10.46 -3.29 4.25
N LEU A 55 -9.91 -4.11 3.35
CA LEU A 55 -8.72 -4.91 3.62
C LEU A 55 -7.46 -4.08 3.91
N CYS A 56 -7.36 -2.86 3.36
CA CYS A 56 -6.27 -1.94 3.66
C CYS A 56 -6.19 -1.46 5.12
N ARG A 57 -7.20 -1.75 5.94
CA ARG A 57 -7.23 -1.44 7.39
C ARG A 57 -7.19 -2.69 8.26
N ASP A 58 -7.16 -3.87 7.67
CA ASP A 58 -7.10 -5.13 8.42
C ASP A 58 -5.70 -5.26 9.05
N PRO A 59 -5.58 -5.26 10.40
CA PRO A 59 -4.29 -5.34 11.06
C PRO A 59 -3.57 -6.67 10.79
N ALA A 60 -4.28 -7.76 10.52
CA ALA A 60 -3.68 -9.04 10.17
C ALA A 60 -3.06 -8.99 8.77
N TYR A 61 -3.75 -8.38 7.80
CA TYR A 61 -3.20 -8.18 6.46
C TYR A 61 -1.99 -7.25 6.48
N LEU A 62 -2.12 -6.08 7.13
CA LEU A 62 -1.06 -5.07 7.21
C LEU A 62 0.17 -5.58 7.95
N SER A 63 -0.02 -6.31 9.06
CA SER A 63 1.09 -6.91 9.81
C SER A 63 1.83 -7.92 8.94
N SER A 64 1.12 -8.80 8.24
CA SER A 64 1.77 -9.79 7.38
C SER A 64 2.49 -9.15 6.18
N SER A 65 1.93 -8.13 5.53
CA SER A 65 2.61 -7.42 4.44
C SER A 65 3.84 -6.66 4.91
N THR A 66 3.79 -6.00 6.08
CA THR A 66 4.94 -5.30 6.66
C THR A 66 6.04 -6.28 7.08
N HIS A 67 5.69 -7.39 7.75
CA HIS A 67 6.68 -8.40 8.15
C HIS A 67 7.35 -9.07 6.95
N PHE A 68 6.58 -9.32 5.89
CA PHE A 68 7.13 -9.83 4.62
C PHE A 68 8.14 -8.84 4.03
N ALA A 69 7.82 -7.54 4.05
CA ALA A 69 8.74 -6.48 3.59
C ALA A 69 10.00 -6.30 4.43
N LYS A 70 9.91 -6.47 5.75
CA LYS A 70 11.07 -6.35 6.65
C LYS A 70 12.02 -7.55 6.52
N PHE A 71 11.48 -8.76 6.44
CA PHE A 71 12.28 -9.97 6.60
C PHE A 71 13.23 -10.23 5.44
N ILE A 72 12.87 -9.85 4.21
CA ILE A 72 13.72 -10.07 3.03
C ILE A 72 15.11 -9.42 3.14
N LEU A 73 15.26 -8.30 3.89
CA LEU A 73 16.56 -7.67 4.12
C LEU A 73 17.45 -8.58 4.96
N VAL A 74 16.85 -9.16 6.00
CA VAL A 74 17.47 -10.16 6.87
C VAL A 74 17.84 -11.40 6.04
N GLU A 75 16.93 -11.88 5.19
CA GLU A 75 17.19 -13.00 4.28
C GLU A 75 18.34 -12.72 3.31
N ALA A 76 18.37 -11.54 2.70
CA ALA A 76 19.42 -11.13 1.76
C ALA A 76 20.79 -11.03 2.45
N LEU A 77 20.83 -10.50 3.68
CA LEU A 77 22.04 -10.45 4.49
C LEU A 77 22.51 -11.87 4.85
N PHE A 78 21.59 -12.73 5.30
CA PHE A 78 21.92 -14.14 5.56
C PHE A 78 22.41 -14.85 4.31
N ALA A 79 21.81 -14.60 3.15
CA ALA A 79 22.23 -15.20 1.89
C ALA A 79 23.64 -14.76 1.46
N GLN A 80 24.02 -13.53 1.76
CA GLN A 80 25.36 -12.98 1.48
C GLN A 80 26.43 -13.49 2.46
N LEU A 81 26.09 -13.62 3.75
CA LEU A 81 27.04 -14.04 4.79
C LEU A 81 27.29 -15.57 4.81
N LYS A 82 26.38 -16.37 4.26
CA LYS A 82 26.49 -17.84 4.31
C LYS A 82 27.41 -18.39 3.21
N PRO A 83 28.44 -19.18 3.55
CA PRO A 83 29.19 -19.94 2.55
C PRO A 83 28.25 -20.92 1.82
N ARG A 84 28.52 -21.15 0.53
CA ARG A 84 27.72 -22.00 -0.38
C ARG A 84 27.19 -23.33 0.21
N PRO A 85 27.93 -24.10 1.04
CA PRO A 85 27.44 -25.37 1.59
C PRO A 85 26.28 -25.25 2.59
N LEU A 86 26.04 -24.08 3.19
CA LEU A 86 24.94 -23.89 4.15
C LEU A 86 23.61 -23.54 3.46
N ARG A 87 23.63 -23.17 2.18
CA ARG A 87 22.43 -22.82 1.40
C ARG A 87 21.28 -23.85 1.44
N PRO A 88 21.49 -25.17 1.31
CA PRO A 88 20.40 -26.15 1.33
C PRO A 88 19.69 -26.24 2.69
N LEU A 89 20.32 -25.82 3.79
CA LEU A 89 19.70 -25.84 5.12
C LEU A 89 18.87 -24.59 5.37
N PHE A 90 19.40 -23.42 5.01
CA PHE A 90 18.73 -22.14 5.30
C PHE A 90 17.71 -21.74 4.24
N GLY A 91 17.87 -22.15 2.98
CA GLY A 91 16.91 -21.84 1.92
C GLY A 91 15.47 -22.26 2.24
N PRO A 92 15.22 -23.52 2.63
CA PRO A 92 13.89 -23.98 3.04
C PRO A 92 13.35 -23.26 4.28
N LEU A 93 14.23 -22.90 5.22
CA LEU A 93 13.83 -22.19 6.43
C LEU A 93 13.30 -20.78 6.11
N LEU A 94 14.05 -20.03 5.29
CA LEU A 94 13.65 -18.70 4.81
C LEU A 94 12.35 -18.78 4.01
N ALA A 95 12.29 -19.69 3.03
CA ALA A 95 11.08 -19.92 2.25
C ALA A 95 9.87 -20.34 3.12
N SER A 96 10.09 -21.04 4.23
CA SER A 96 9.00 -21.43 5.14
C SER A 96 8.39 -20.23 5.88
N TYR A 97 9.20 -19.23 6.23
CA TYR A 97 8.74 -18.00 6.86
C TYR A 97 7.93 -17.16 5.87
N ASP A 98 8.46 -16.95 4.66
CA ASP A 98 7.74 -16.27 3.59
C ASP A 98 6.42 -16.96 3.26
N TRP A 99 6.44 -18.29 3.17
CA TRP A 99 5.24 -19.08 2.91
C TRP A 99 4.19 -18.94 4.03
N MET A 100 4.63 -18.84 5.29
CA MET A 100 3.74 -18.57 6.41
C MET A 100 3.06 -17.20 6.28
N GLN A 101 3.82 -16.15 5.98
CA GLN A 101 3.29 -14.80 5.83
C GLN A 101 2.37 -14.69 4.61
N PHE A 102 2.75 -15.30 3.49
CA PHE A 102 1.90 -15.42 2.31
C PHE A 102 0.56 -16.08 2.64
N LYS A 103 0.56 -17.23 3.36
CA LYS A 103 -0.69 -17.91 3.75
C LYS A 103 -1.59 -17.05 4.64
N ARG A 104 -1.03 -16.16 5.46
CA ARG A 104 -1.80 -15.20 6.26
C ARG A 104 -2.43 -14.13 5.38
N MET A 105 -1.67 -13.56 4.43
CA MET A 105 -2.20 -12.61 3.45
C MET A 105 -3.30 -13.24 2.59
N ASP A 106 -3.05 -14.44 2.05
CA ASP A 106 -4.00 -15.20 1.22
C ASP A 106 -5.31 -15.47 1.99
N ARG A 107 -5.25 -15.79 3.29
CA ARG A 107 -6.44 -15.96 4.13
C ARG A 107 -7.29 -14.69 4.23
N CYS A 108 -6.68 -13.52 4.26
CA CYS A 108 -7.41 -12.24 4.36
C CYS A 108 -7.96 -11.79 2.99
N VAL A 109 -7.23 -12.07 1.90
CA VAL A 109 -7.61 -11.69 0.53
C VAL A 109 -8.69 -12.61 -0.06
N ASN A 110 -8.64 -13.92 0.23
CA ASN A 110 -9.56 -14.90 -0.36
C ASN A 110 -11.06 -14.59 -0.15
N PRO A 111 -11.52 -14.18 1.05
CA PRO A 111 -12.91 -13.79 1.25
C PRO A 111 -13.34 -12.64 0.34
N VAL A 112 -12.48 -11.64 0.15
CA VAL A 112 -12.74 -10.48 -0.72
C VAL A 112 -12.84 -10.92 -2.17
N ILE A 113 -11.93 -11.79 -2.63
CA ILE A 113 -11.99 -12.36 -4.00
C ILE A 113 -13.31 -13.08 -4.22
N ARG A 114 -13.73 -13.94 -3.28
CA ARG A 114 -15.00 -14.67 -3.39
C ARG A 114 -16.20 -13.74 -3.41
N GLU A 115 -16.20 -12.72 -2.56
CA GLU A 115 -17.27 -11.72 -2.54
C GLU A 115 -17.36 -10.97 -3.87
N CYS A 116 -16.23 -10.52 -4.43
CA CYS A 116 -16.17 -9.89 -5.74
C CYS A 116 -16.64 -10.84 -6.86
N ALA A 117 -16.21 -12.11 -6.84
CA ALA A 117 -16.63 -13.11 -7.82
C ALA A 117 -18.13 -13.45 -7.73
N ASN A 118 -18.74 -13.35 -6.55
CA ASN A 118 -20.19 -13.53 -6.38
C ASN A 118 -21.00 -12.34 -6.88
N LYS A 119 -20.44 -11.12 -6.79
CA LYS A 119 -21.09 -9.88 -7.24
C LYS A 119 -21.01 -9.69 -8.75
N SER A 120 -19.95 -10.18 -9.39
CA SER A 120 -19.69 -9.97 -10.81
C SER A 120 -19.54 -11.30 -11.56
N SER A 121 -20.27 -11.47 -12.67
CA SER A 121 -20.14 -12.66 -13.50
C SER A 121 -18.69 -12.81 -14.01
N PRO A 122 -18.06 -14.01 -13.87
CA PRO A 122 -16.72 -14.27 -14.39
C PRO A 122 -16.56 -13.95 -15.89
N LEU A 123 -17.60 -14.18 -16.68
CA LEU A 123 -17.63 -13.85 -18.10
C LEU A 123 -17.63 -12.34 -18.33
N ALA A 124 -18.42 -11.59 -17.55
CA ALA A 124 -18.43 -10.12 -17.65
C ALA A 124 -17.07 -9.52 -17.26
N MET A 125 -16.43 -10.07 -16.23
CA MET A 125 -15.07 -9.70 -15.84
C MET A 125 -14.06 -9.99 -16.97
N ALA A 126 -14.07 -11.20 -17.53
CA ALA A 126 -13.17 -11.59 -18.62
C ALA A 126 -13.31 -10.71 -19.88
N GLU A 127 -14.54 -10.31 -20.21
CA GLU A 127 -14.86 -9.41 -21.32
C GLU A 127 -14.50 -7.94 -21.04
N GLY A 128 -14.06 -7.61 -19.80
CA GLY A 128 -13.70 -6.27 -19.41
C GLY A 128 -14.89 -5.32 -19.22
N LYS A 129 -16.11 -5.86 -19.06
CA LYS A 129 -17.29 -5.07 -18.69
C LYS A 129 -17.10 -4.57 -17.27
N LYS A 130 -16.89 -3.26 -17.16
CA LYS A 130 -16.68 -2.58 -15.88
C LYS A 130 -18.03 -2.17 -15.30
N ASP A 131 -18.34 -2.64 -14.11
CA ASP A 131 -19.48 -2.11 -13.36
C ASP A 131 -19.11 -0.67 -12.91
N PRO A 132 -19.98 0.34 -13.10
CA PRO A 132 -19.70 1.71 -12.64
C PRO A 132 -19.31 1.81 -11.15
N ASP A 133 -19.80 0.89 -10.30
CA ASP A 133 -19.49 0.88 -8.86
C ASP A 133 -18.24 0.03 -8.51
N GLU A 134 -17.58 -0.57 -9.50
CA GLU A 134 -16.42 -1.44 -9.33
C GLU A 134 -15.15 -0.66 -8.93
N PRO A 135 -14.53 -0.95 -7.76
CA PRO A 135 -13.30 -0.30 -7.36
C PRO A 135 -12.15 -0.57 -8.34
N ASN A 136 -11.41 0.46 -8.76
CA ASN A 136 -10.30 0.31 -9.69
C ASN A 136 -8.98 -0.02 -8.98
N ASP A 137 -8.92 -1.15 -8.28
CA ASP A 137 -7.75 -1.62 -7.53
C ASP A 137 -6.93 -2.69 -8.30
N LEU A 138 -5.75 -3.04 -7.78
CA LEU A 138 -4.89 -4.06 -8.39
C LEU A 138 -5.50 -5.46 -8.30
N LEU A 139 -6.15 -5.78 -7.17
CA LEU A 139 -6.77 -7.08 -6.93
C LEU A 139 -7.77 -7.43 -8.05
N GLN A 140 -8.64 -6.50 -8.41
CA GLN A 140 -9.64 -6.72 -9.44
C GLN A 140 -9.03 -6.82 -10.84
N ARG A 141 -7.97 -6.07 -11.12
CA ARG A 141 -7.19 -6.23 -12.35
C ARG A 141 -6.57 -7.63 -12.44
N LEU A 142 -6.06 -8.16 -11.33
CA LEU A 142 -5.51 -9.51 -11.26
C LEU A 142 -6.59 -10.59 -11.39
N MET A 143 -7.79 -10.37 -10.82
CA MET A 143 -8.93 -11.27 -11.01
C MET A 143 -9.39 -11.29 -12.48
N ARG A 144 -9.50 -10.12 -13.11
CA ARG A 144 -9.86 -10.00 -14.53
C ARG A 144 -8.88 -10.74 -15.44
N GLU A 145 -7.59 -10.56 -15.19
CA GLU A 145 -6.55 -11.25 -15.98
C GLU A 145 -6.57 -12.77 -15.73
N ALA A 146 -6.88 -13.23 -14.52
CA ALA A 146 -7.06 -14.66 -14.25
C ALA A 146 -8.22 -15.25 -15.05
N TYR A 147 -9.38 -14.60 -15.02
CA TYR A 147 -10.54 -15.04 -15.82
C TYR A 147 -10.25 -15.01 -17.32
N ARG A 148 -9.54 -13.98 -17.82
CA ARG A 148 -9.11 -13.91 -19.23
C ARG A 148 -8.20 -15.07 -19.64
N ARG A 149 -7.44 -15.63 -18.70
CA ARG A 149 -6.55 -16.79 -18.90
C ARG A 149 -7.24 -18.13 -18.59
N ASN A 150 -8.53 -18.14 -18.28
CA ASN A 150 -9.27 -19.31 -17.81
C ASN A 150 -8.68 -19.93 -16.51
N ASP A 151 -8.08 -19.10 -15.63
CA ASP A 151 -7.69 -19.51 -14.27
C ASP A 151 -8.76 -19.05 -13.26
N ASP A 152 -8.96 -19.84 -12.20
CA ASP A 152 -9.90 -19.49 -11.14
C ASP A 152 -9.19 -18.68 -10.03
N PRO A 153 -9.48 -17.37 -9.89
CA PRO A 153 -8.89 -16.56 -8.83
C PRO A 153 -9.37 -16.96 -7.43
N CYS A 154 -10.52 -17.66 -7.30
CA CYS A 154 -11.09 -18.10 -6.02
C CYS A 154 -10.42 -19.36 -5.44
N ARG A 155 -9.54 -20.00 -6.23
CA ARG A 155 -8.68 -21.08 -5.74
C ARG A 155 -7.80 -20.58 -4.60
N PRO A 156 -7.69 -21.31 -3.47
CA PRO A 156 -6.70 -21.00 -2.45
C PRO A 156 -5.30 -20.92 -3.04
N GLN A 157 -4.54 -19.88 -2.71
CA GLN A 157 -3.18 -19.68 -3.23
C GLN A 157 -3.13 -19.61 -4.78
N SER A 158 -4.13 -18.97 -5.39
CA SER A 158 -4.19 -18.73 -6.83
C SER A 158 -2.99 -17.93 -7.33
N HIS A 159 -2.77 -17.92 -8.65
CA HIS A 159 -1.70 -17.10 -9.23
C HIS A 159 -1.91 -15.61 -8.94
N SER A 160 -3.15 -15.16 -8.90
CA SER A 160 -3.50 -13.78 -8.56
C SER A 160 -3.11 -13.41 -7.13
N THR A 161 -3.38 -14.27 -6.14
CA THR A 161 -3.00 -13.96 -4.75
C THR A 161 -1.49 -14.01 -4.52
N LYS A 162 -0.79 -14.94 -5.18
CA LYS A 162 0.69 -14.98 -5.17
C LYS A 162 1.31 -13.73 -5.79
N LEU A 163 0.82 -13.34 -6.98
CA LEU A 163 1.32 -12.16 -7.67
C LEU A 163 1.02 -10.88 -6.88
N LEU A 164 -0.17 -10.79 -6.28
CA LEU A 164 -0.52 -9.70 -5.38
C LEU A 164 0.45 -9.62 -4.20
N ALA A 165 0.74 -10.73 -3.52
CA ALA A 165 1.65 -10.75 -2.38
C ALA A 165 3.06 -10.26 -2.75
N ILE A 166 3.60 -10.74 -3.89
CA ILE A 166 4.91 -10.32 -4.41
C ILE A 166 4.92 -8.83 -4.73
N LEU A 167 3.88 -8.33 -5.42
CA LEU A 167 3.80 -6.91 -5.79
C LEU A 167 3.64 -6.02 -4.56
N THR A 168 2.80 -6.40 -3.59
CA THR A 168 2.62 -5.67 -2.34
C THR A 168 3.94 -5.56 -1.59
N TRP A 169 4.64 -6.68 -1.45
CA TRP A 169 5.95 -6.72 -0.82
C TRP A 169 6.95 -5.77 -1.51
N ALA A 170 7.12 -5.93 -2.83
CA ALA A 170 8.09 -5.15 -3.61
C ALA A 170 7.80 -3.65 -3.54
N ALA A 171 6.52 -3.26 -3.56
CA ALA A 171 6.11 -1.86 -3.45
C ALA A 171 6.41 -1.29 -2.06
N ILE A 172 6.09 -2.01 -0.98
CA ILE A 172 6.30 -1.52 0.40
C ILE A 172 7.80 -1.37 0.68
N GLN A 173 8.61 -2.36 0.32
CA GLN A 173 10.00 -2.41 0.74
C GLN A 173 10.82 -1.25 0.17
N VAL A 174 10.89 -1.14 -1.16
CA VAL A 174 11.75 -0.13 -1.81
C VAL A 174 11.33 1.28 -1.44
N GLN A 175 10.02 1.53 -1.32
CA GLN A 175 9.49 2.82 -0.95
C GLN A 175 9.79 3.15 0.52
N GLY A 176 9.62 2.18 1.43
CA GLY A 176 9.95 2.36 2.86
C GLY A 176 11.42 2.73 3.06
N ILE A 177 12.34 1.98 2.44
CA ILE A 177 13.79 2.26 2.49
C ILE A 177 14.13 3.61 1.86
N THR A 178 13.45 3.99 0.77
CA THR A 178 13.69 5.29 0.12
C THR A 178 13.29 6.44 1.03
N ILE A 179 12.13 6.34 1.70
CA ILE A 179 11.65 7.36 2.65
C ILE A 179 12.58 7.43 3.86
N GLU A 180 12.97 6.29 4.44
CA GLU A 180 13.93 6.23 5.53
C GLU A 180 15.22 6.97 5.18
N ASN A 181 15.87 6.59 4.07
CA ASN A 181 17.13 7.22 3.65
C ASN A 181 16.95 8.71 3.38
N THR A 182 15.85 9.10 2.73
CA THR A 182 15.56 10.52 2.48
C THR A 182 15.45 11.32 3.78
N LEU A 183 14.80 10.76 4.81
CA LEU A 183 14.68 11.41 6.12
C LEU A 183 16.04 11.50 6.83
N ILE A 184 16.85 10.44 6.75
CA ILE A 184 18.21 10.41 7.32
C ILE A 184 19.11 11.43 6.62
N ASP A 185 19.07 11.51 5.30
CA ASP A 185 19.85 12.44 4.49
C ASP A 185 19.48 13.90 4.79
N ILE A 186 18.19 14.20 4.89
CA ILE A 186 17.72 15.54 5.29
C ILE A 186 18.19 15.86 6.72
N ALA A 187 18.16 14.90 7.65
CA ALA A 187 18.56 15.12 9.03
C ALA A 187 20.07 15.35 9.19
N HIS A 188 20.91 14.70 8.38
CA HIS A 188 22.37 14.79 8.46
C HIS A 188 23.00 15.80 7.49
N ALA A 189 22.20 16.44 6.64
CA ALA A 189 22.70 17.48 5.74
C ALA A 189 23.29 18.66 6.54
N PRO A 190 24.41 19.27 6.07
CA PRO A 190 25.02 20.42 6.74
C PRO A 190 24.07 21.61 6.88
N ASP A 191 23.16 21.78 5.91
CA ASP A 191 22.13 22.83 5.89
C ASP A 191 20.74 22.30 6.29
N SER A 192 20.66 21.25 7.13
CA SER A 192 19.42 20.53 7.47
C SER A 192 18.27 21.46 7.89
N LEU A 193 18.55 22.46 8.74
CA LEU A 193 17.53 23.38 9.23
C LEU A 193 16.90 24.21 8.10
N GLU A 194 17.71 24.67 7.15
CA GLU A 194 17.24 25.45 6.01
C GLU A 194 16.46 24.56 5.03
N ILE A 195 16.95 23.35 4.75
CA ILE A 195 16.24 22.36 3.93
C ILE A 195 14.87 22.05 4.54
N GLN A 196 14.82 21.76 5.84
CA GLN A 196 13.55 21.50 6.53
C GLN A 196 12.59 22.70 6.49
N ARG A 197 13.10 23.93 6.62
CA ARG A 197 12.30 25.14 6.52
C ARG A 197 11.67 25.26 5.13
N GLN A 198 12.46 25.13 4.08
CA GLN A 198 12.00 25.20 2.70
C GLN A 198 10.97 24.11 2.39
N LEU A 199 11.23 22.87 2.79
CA LEU A 199 10.30 21.75 2.61
C LEU A 199 8.95 21.98 3.33
N ARG A 200 8.97 22.56 4.54
CA ARG A 200 7.74 22.93 5.25
C ARG A 200 6.96 24.02 4.51
N GLU A 201 7.64 25.05 4.02
CA GLU A 201 7.01 26.13 3.25
C GLU A 201 6.39 25.62 1.94
N GLU A 202 7.10 24.75 1.22
CA GLU A 202 6.59 24.10 0.02
C GLU A 202 5.38 23.20 0.31
N ALA A 203 5.43 22.41 1.39
CA ALA A 203 4.33 21.55 1.80
C ALA A 203 3.08 22.37 2.17
N LEU A 204 3.23 23.45 2.93
CA LEU A 204 2.14 24.38 3.27
C LEU A 204 1.55 25.03 2.02
N ALA A 205 2.40 25.49 1.10
CA ALA A 205 1.96 26.07 -0.17
C ALA A 205 1.19 25.05 -1.02
N ALA A 206 1.64 23.79 -1.07
CA ALA A 206 0.95 22.71 -1.75
C ALA A 206 -0.41 22.39 -1.11
N ALA A 207 -0.48 22.33 0.23
CA ALA A 207 -1.72 22.11 0.97
C ALA A 207 -2.76 23.21 0.67
N HIS A 208 -2.35 24.48 0.67
CA HIS A 208 -3.23 25.59 0.31
C HIS A 208 -3.73 25.49 -1.14
N ARG A 209 -2.87 25.10 -2.09
CA ARG A 209 -3.26 24.89 -3.50
C ARG A 209 -4.31 23.78 -3.65
N LEU A 210 -4.13 22.67 -2.91
CA LEU A 210 -5.06 21.54 -2.94
C LEU A 210 -6.42 21.91 -2.32
N GLN A 211 -6.44 22.65 -1.21
CA GLN A 211 -7.68 23.16 -0.62
C GLN A 211 -8.42 24.10 -1.59
N ALA A 212 -7.70 25.03 -2.24
CA ALA A 212 -8.29 25.93 -3.23
C ALA A 212 -8.84 25.17 -4.46
N GLN A 213 -8.17 24.11 -4.90
CA GLN A 213 -8.67 23.25 -5.99
C GLN A 213 -9.90 22.45 -5.57
N CYS A 214 -9.93 21.86 -4.38
CA CYS A 214 -11.10 21.17 -3.84
C CYS A 214 -12.31 22.10 -3.70
N GLN A 215 -12.11 23.34 -3.23
CA GLN A 215 -13.18 24.34 -3.17
C GLN A 215 -13.73 24.70 -4.56
N LYS A 216 -12.85 24.95 -5.55
CA LYS A 216 -13.28 25.23 -6.93
C LYS A 216 -14.06 24.07 -7.54
N GLN A 217 -13.66 22.83 -7.27
CA GLN A 217 -14.30 21.63 -7.79
C GLN A 217 -15.68 21.38 -7.13
N THR A 218 -15.82 21.72 -5.85
CA THR A 218 -17.09 21.63 -5.11
C THR A 218 -18.09 22.71 -5.58
N VAL A 219 -17.60 23.94 -5.81
CA VAL A 219 -18.41 25.03 -6.38
C VAL A 219 -18.88 24.69 -7.80
N TRP A 220 -18.01 24.10 -8.62
CA TRP A 220 -18.38 23.60 -9.95
C TRP A 220 -19.43 22.49 -9.91
N TYR A 221 -19.30 21.51 -9.00
CA TYR A 221 -20.27 20.42 -8.87
C TYR A 221 -21.63 20.91 -8.36
N CYS A 222 -21.67 21.80 -7.36
CA CYS A 222 -22.92 22.43 -6.91
C CYS A 222 -23.56 23.26 -8.02
N GLY A 223 -22.79 24.06 -8.76
CA GLY A 223 -23.31 24.84 -9.89
C GLY A 223 -23.83 23.97 -11.04
N TYR A 224 -23.21 22.83 -11.29
CA TYR A 224 -23.64 21.87 -12.31
C TYR A 224 -24.93 21.14 -11.92
N ILE A 225 -25.09 20.76 -10.65
CA ILE A 225 -26.32 20.11 -10.14
C ILE A 225 -27.50 21.10 -10.14
N ILE A 226 -27.27 22.36 -9.77
CA ILE A 226 -28.31 23.41 -9.81
C ILE A 226 -28.79 23.67 -11.25
N LYS A 227 -27.88 23.65 -12.24
CA LYS A 227 -28.24 23.82 -13.67
C LYS A 227 -28.93 22.62 -14.31
N ARG A 228 -28.94 21.45 -13.67
CA ARG A 228 -29.53 20.21 -14.21
C ARG A 228 -30.91 19.90 -13.65
N ASN A 229 -31.28 20.55 -12.53
CA ASN A 229 -32.55 20.37 -11.82
C ASN A 229 -33.48 21.60 -11.90
N GLY A 230 -33.18 22.57 -12.77
CA GLY A 230 -34.03 23.72 -13.10
C GLY A 230 -34.20 23.83 -14.60
#